data_AF-A0A3D0FTS6-F1
#
_entry.id   AF-A0A3D0FTS6-F1
#
_cell.length_a   1.000
_cell.length_b   1.000
_cell.length_c   1.000
_cell.angle_alpha   90.00
_cell.angle_beta   90.00
_cell.angle_gamma   90.00
#
_symmetry.space_group_name_H-M   'P 1'
#
loop_
_entity.id
_entity.type
_entity.pdbx_description
1 polymer ?
#
loop_
_entity_poly.entity_id
_entity_poly.type
_entity_poly.pdbx_seq_one_letter_code
_entity_poly.pdbx_strand_id
1 'polypeptide(L)'
;MLTSGGHGGEFFDLSFVAQFPIPVAILAKQMAFKLIGSVKESDWVVGPSYGANPFVYRLGAALGCKHAVTEKMPDNSQSWTRFLIRDSERVLMTEDVTTTGASVLKTKAGIIAGNAGTVEFFPLIAAFVNRSGKEEIDGHRIIALLRVDKPKQWKPEECELCRLGSKVIPKFKSYLASQSLPVN
;
A
#
# COMPACT_ATOMS: atom_id res chain seq x y z
N MET A 1 -9.81 -15.71 4.46
CA MET A 1 -10.29 -15.59 3.07
C MET A 1 -9.64 -14.37 2.45
N LEU A 2 -9.06 -14.51 1.28
CA LEU A 2 -8.51 -13.40 0.50
C LEU A 2 -9.60 -12.79 -0.39
N THR A 3 -9.39 -11.58 -0.89
CA THR A 3 -10.31 -10.92 -1.82
C THR A 3 -10.52 -11.69 -3.12
N SER A 4 -9.57 -12.57 -3.49
CA SER A 4 -9.67 -13.51 -4.61
C SER A 4 -10.59 -14.71 -4.35
N GLY A 5 -11.11 -14.87 -3.13
CA GLY A 5 -11.86 -16.06 -2.70
C GLY A 5 -10.97 -17.20 -2.18
N GLY A 6 -9.65 -17.15 -2.39
CA GLY A 6 -8.71 -18.15 -1.90
C GLY A 6 -8.47 -18.10 -0.38
N HIS A 7 -7.85 -19.16 0.15
CA HIS A 7 -7.38 -19.21 1.53
C HIS A 7 -5.91 -18.82 1.58
N GLY A 8 -5.57 -17.78 2.34
CA GLY A 8 -4.18 -17.39 2.57
C GLY A 8 -3.69 -17.93 3.91
N GLY A 9 -2.44 -18.40 3.95
CA GLY A 9 -1.78 -18.77 5.21
C GLY A 9 -1.45 -17.56 6.07
N GLU A 10 -1.28 -16.40 5.44
CA GLU A 10 -0.92 -15.14 6.10
C GLU A 10 -1.73 -13.97 5.54
N PHE A 11 -2.05 -13.03 6.43
CA PHE A 11 -2.71 -11.78 6.11
C PHE A 11 -1.93 -10.62 6.73
N PHE A 12 -1.60 -9.62 5.91
CA PHE A 12 -0.84 -8.45 6.33
C PHE A 12 -1.81 -7.28 6.39
N ASP A 13 -2.10 -6.81 7.60
CA ASP A 13 -3.03 -5.71 7.84
C ASP A 13 -2.29 -4.57 8.54
N LEU A 14 -1.85 -3.59 7.74
CA LEU A 14 -1.15 -2.42 8.27
C LEU A 14 -2.09 -1.45 8.99
N SER A 15 -3.42 -1.66 9.01
CA SER A 15 -4.35 -0.80 9.75
C SER A 15 -4.07 -0.79 11.26
N PHE A 16 -3.61 -1.91 11.82
CA PHE A 16 -3.21 -2.02 13.24
C PHE A 16 -1.92 -1.28 13.57
N VAL A 17 -1.08 -1.01 12.57
CA VAL A 17 0.10 -0.14 12.73
C VAL A 17 -0.30 1.32 12.49
N ALA A 18 -1.10 1.56 11.45
CA ALA A 18 -1.56 2.87 11.01
C ALA A 18 -2.36 3.64 12.07
N GLN A 19 -3.04 2.94 12.98
CA GLN A 19 -3.74 3.58 14.10
C GLN A 19 -2.79 4.24 15.12
N PHE A 20 -1.49 3.92 15.11
CA PHE A 20 -0.50 4.47 16.02
C PHE A 20 0.46 5.42 15.27
N PRO A 21 0.38 6.74 15.49
CA PRO A 21 1.18 7.71 14.73
C PRO A 21 2.70 7.55 14.88
N ILE A 22 3.18 7.10 16.04
CA ILE A 22 4.61 6.92 16.33
C ILE A 22 5.22 5.80 15.47
N PRO A 23 4.69 4.55 15.49
CA PRO A 23 5.11 3.51 14.57
C PRO A 23 5.11 3.92 13.10
N VAL A 24 4.05 4.59 12.62
CA VAL A 24 3.98 5.06 11.22
C VAL A 24 5.10 6.06 10.93
N ALA A 25 5.39 6.99 11.84
CA ALA A 25 6.47 7.95 11.68
C ALA A 25 7.85 7.29 11.64
N ILE A 26 8.08 6.25 12.46
CA ILE A 26 9.34 5.48 12.46
C ILE A 26 9.51 4.78 11.11
N LEU A 27 8.49 4.07 10.64
CA LEU A 27 8.54 3.36 9.36
C LEU A 27 8.73 4.35 8.20
N ALA A 28 8.04 5.49 8.22
CA ALA A 28 8.19 6.52 7.19
C ALA A 28 9.62 7.08 7.13
N LYS A 29 10.26 7.30 8.29
CA LYS A 29 11.67 7.71 8.36
C LYS A 29 12.61 6.64 7.79
N GLN A 30 12.36 5.36 8.10
CA GLN A 30 13.14 4.26 7.54
C GLN A 30 13.00 4.16 6.02
N MET A 31 11.79 4.39 5.49
CA MET A 31 11.56 4.44 4.04
C MET A 31 12.24 5.65 3.41
N ALA A 32 12.11 6.83 4.03
CA ALA A 32 12.78 8.04 3.56
C ALA A 32 14.31 7.87 3.49
N PHE A 33 14.91 7.17 4.46
CA PHE A 33 16.35 6.84 4.43
C PHE A 33 16.74 6.01 3.20
N LYS A 34 15.89 5.08 2.75
CA LYS A 34 16.11 4.30 1.51
C LYS A 34 15.94 5.12 0.22
N LEU A 35 15.33 6.30 0.32
CA LEU A 35 14.97 7.17 -0.80
C LEU A 35 15.76 8.50 -0.80
N ILE A 36 16.75 8.63 0.10
CA ILE A 36 17.49 9.87 0.31
C ILE A 36 18.15 10.36 -0.99
N GLY A 37 18.10 11.68 -1.22
CA GLY A 37 18.66 12.31 -2.43
C GLY A 37 17.87 12.09 -3.72
N SER A 38 16.79 11.29 -3.68
CA SER A 38 15.97 11.02 -4.88
C SER A 38 14.84 12.03 -5.05
N VAL A 39 14.23 12.48 -3.95
CA VAL A 39 12.99 13.27 -3.90
C VAL A 39 13.28 14.72 -3.48
N LYS A 40 12.65 15.68 -4.16
CA LYS A 40 12.72 17.11 -3.85
C LYS A 40 11.47 17.57 -3.09
N GLU A 41 11.53 18.74 -2.46
CA GLU A 41 10.39 19.33 -1.75
C GLU A 41 9.17 19.57 -2.64
N SER A 42 9.39 19.88 -3.92
CA SER A 42 8.32 20.10 -4.90
C SER A 42 7.61 18.81 -5.35
N ASP A 43 8.25 17.64 -5.16
CA ASP A 43 7.72 16.35 -5.61
C ASP A 43 6.57 15.87 -4.71
N TRP A 44 5.84 14.85 -5.17
CA TRP A 44 4.68 14.30 -4.49
C TRP A 44 4.90 12.86 -4.05
N VAL A 45 4.43 12.53 -2.84
CA VAL A 45 4.16 11.15 -2.42
C VAL A 45 2.66 10.90 -2.60
N VAL A 46 2.29 9.92 -3.42
CA VAL A 46 0.88 9.61 -3.69
C VAL A 46 0.57 8.13 -3.57
N GLY A 47 -0.53 7.79 -2.92
CA GLY A 47 -1.01 6.42 -2.76
C GLY A 47 -2.53 6.31 -2.79
N PRO A 48 -3.07 5.08 -2.84
CA PRO A 48 -4.51 4.84 -2.83
C PRO A 48 -5.13 5.10 -1.46
N SER A 49 -6.31 5.72 -1.42
CA SER A 49 -7.11 5.75 -0.19
C SER A 49 -7.76 4.38 0.08
N TYR A 50 -7.95 3.95 1.34
CA TYR A 50 -7.57 4.62 2.60
C TYR A 50 -6.30 4.03 3.26
N GLY A 51 -5.93 2.78 2.94
CA GLY A 51 -4.89 2.03 3.67
C GLY A 51 -3.52 2.73 3.67
N ALA A 52 -3.14 3.32 2.54
CA ALA A 52 -1.85 4.00 2.41
C ALA A 52 -1.83 5.42 3.04
N ASN A 53 -2.98 5.99 3.41
CA ASN A 53 -3.08 7.42 3.76
C ASN A 53 -2.13 7.85 4.91
N PRO A 54 -2.06 7.14 6.06
CA PRO A 54 -1.15 7.53 7.14
C PRO A 54 0.33 7.45 6.72
N PHE A 55 0.66 6.47 5.89
CA PHE A 55 2.01 6.24 5.40
C PHE A 55 2.43 7.27 4.37
N VAL A 56 1.55 7.62 3.43
CA VAL A 56 1.74 8.69 2.45
C VAL A 56 2.01 10.03 3.14
N TYR A 57 1.16 10.40 4.10
CA TYR A 57 1.33 11.63 4.88
C TYR A 57 2.69 11.66 5.61
N ARG A 58 3.00 10.59 6.36
CA ARG A 58 4.24 10.55 7.15
C ARG A 58 5.48 10.45 6.29
N LEU A 59 5.41 9.78 5.14
CA LEU A 59 6.53 9.68 4.20
C LEU A 59 6.80 11.03 3.52
N GLY A 60 5.76 11.73 3.07
CA GLY A 60 5.89 13.10 2.57
C GLY A 60 6.52 14.03 3.61
N ALA A 61 6.06 13.96 4.86
CA ALA A 61 6.67 14.72 5.95
C ALA A 61 8.14 14.33 6.23
N ALA A 62 8.51 13.05 6.12
CA ALA A 62 9.88 12.60 6.34
C ALA A 62 10.84 12.95 5.19
N LEU A 63 10.33 12.99 3.95
CA LEU A 63 11.08 13.41 2.76
C LEU A 63 11.10 14.93 2.59
N GLY A 64 10.24 15.65 3.31
CA GLY A 64 10.08 17.10 3.17
C GLY A 64 9.41 17.50 1.86
N CYS A 65 8.48 16.70 1.35
CA CYS A 65 7.80 16.93 0.07
C CYS A 65 6.28 16.94 0.21
N LYS A 66 5.57 17.20 -0.89
CA LYS A 66 4.10 17.20 -0.92
C LYS A 66 3.55 15.78 -0.78
N HIS A 67 2.30 15.67 -0.34
CA HIS A 67 1.61 14.38 -0.25
C HIS A 67 0.14 14.51 -0.65
N ALA A 68 -0.42 13.44 -1.22
CA ALA A 68 -1.84 13.34 -1.53
C ALA A 68 -2.27 11.88 -1.66
N VAL A 69 -3.57 11.61 -1.62
CA VAL A 69 -4.12 10.28 -1.94
C VAL A 69 -5.10 10.39 -3.09
N THR A 70 -5.18 9.34 -3.89
CA THR A 70 -6.29 9.17 -4.82
C THR A 70 -7.52 8.65 -4.08
N GLU A 71 -8.71 9.04 -4.53
CA GLU A 71 -9.98 8.63 -3.92
C GLU A 71 -10.52 7.37 -4.58
N LYS A 72 -10.88 6.36 -3.78
CA LYS A 72 -11.53 5.16 -4.30
C LYS A 72 -12.98 5.46 -4.71
N MET A 73 -13.28 5.21 -5.98
CA MET A 73 -14.61 5.41 -6.56
C MET A 73 -15.50 4.16 -6.44
N PRO A 74 -16.84 4.27 -6.62
CA PRO A 74 -17.77 3.13 -6.53
C PRO A 74 -17.46 1.98 -7.50
N ASP A 75 -16.91 2.29 -8.67
CA ASP A 75 -16.48 1.32 -9.69
C ASP A 75 -15.11 0.68 -9.39
N ASN A 76 -14.54 0.96 -8.21
CA ASN A 76 -13.18 0.59 -7.78
C ASN A 76 -12.03 1.22 -8.59
N SER A 77 -12.27 2.26 -9.38
CA SER A 77 -11.22 3.12 -9.92
C SER A 77 -10.65 4.04 -8.82
N GLN A 78 -9.61 4.80 -9.17
CA GLN A 78 -8.99 5.81 -8.31
C GLN A 78 -9.12 7.16 -9.00
N SER A 79 -9.49 8.19 -8.25
CA SER A 79 -9.74 9.53 -8.79
C SER A 79 -8.74 10.55 -8.24
N TRP A 80 -8.31 11.46 -9.11
CA TRP A 80 -7.42 12.58 -8.79
C TRP A 80 -8.10 13.89 -9.23
N THR A 81 -8.56 14.70 -8.28
CA THR A 81 -9.38 15.89 -8.60
C THR A 81 -8.97 17.16 -7.86
N ARG A 82 -8.20 17.03 -6.77
CA ARG A 82 -7.96 18.13 -5.82
C ARG A 82 -6.77 19.01 -6.15
N PHE A 83 -5.80 18.46 -6.87
CA PHE A 83 -4.49 19.10 -7.05
C PHE A 83 -4.03 19.01 -8.49
N LEU A 84 -3.18 19.95 -8.89
CA LEU A 84 -2.46 19.93 -10.15
C LEU A 84 -1.00 19.57 -9.85
N ILE A 85 -0.52 18.48 -10.44
CA ILE A 85 0.90 18.12 -10.53
C ILE A 85 1.45 18.88 -11.73
N ARG A 86 2.45 19.73 -11.50
CA ARG A 86 3.09 20.53 -12.55
C ARG A 86 4.14 19.71 -13.28
N ASP A 87 4.48 20.09 -14.51
CA ASP A 87 5.47 19.39 -15.35
C ASP A 87 6.86 19.25 -14.72
N SER A 88 7.23 20.14 -13.80
CA SER A 88 8.50 20.08 -13.06
C SER A 88 8.47 19.20 -11.80
N GLU A 89 7.32 18.61 -11.48
CA GLU A 89 7.06 17.83 -10.27
C GLU A 89 6.90 16.36 -10.63
N ARG A 90 7.42 15.47 -9.78
CA ARG A 90 7.32 14.02 -9.99
C ARG A 90 6.51 13.35 -8.89
N VAL A 91 5.88 12.22 -9.22
CA VAL A 91 5.09 11.42 -8.28
C VAL A 91 5.82 10.15 -7.87
N LEU A 92 6.11 10.02 -6.57
CA LEU A 92 6.52 8.78 -5.94
C LEU A 92 5.26 8.03 -5.50
N MET A 93 4.98 6.93 -6.20
CA MET A 93 3.85 6.07 -5.86
C MET A 93 4.13 5.28 -4.58
N THR A 94 3.16 5.23 -3.66
CA THR A 94 3.31 4.62 -2.33
C THR A 94 2.14 3.71 -1.97
N GLU A 95 2.42 2.52 -1.45
CA GLU A 95 1.44 1.56 -0.90
C GLU A 95 1.79 1.15 0.53
N ASP A 96 0.79 0.78 1.32
CA ASP A 96 0.97 0.11 2.60
C ASP A 96 1.42 -1.36 2.39
N VAL A 97 0.63 -2.13 1.65
CA VAL A 97 0.92 -3.54 1.32
C VAL A 97 0.78 -3.76 -0.19
N THR A 98 1.90 -4.02 -0.85
CA THR A 98 1.89 -4.45 -2.25
C THR A 98 1.58 -5.95 -2.33
N THR A 99 0.45 -6.26 -2.96
CA THR A 99 -0.05 -7.63 -3.20
C THR A 99 0.10 -8.03 -4.66
N THR A 100 -0.71 -7.48 -5.56
CA THR A 100 -0.59 -7.71 -7.01
C THR A 100 0.01 -6.50 -7.73
N GLY A 101 -0.02 -5.33 -7.09
CA GLY A 101 0.24 -4.02 -7.69
C GLY A 101 -0.99 -3.36 -8.30
N ALA A 102 -2.17 -3.97 -8.21
CA ALA A 102 -3.37 -3.42 -8.86
C ALA A 102 -3.78 -2.05 -8.31
N SER A 103 -3.63 -1.80 -7.01
CA SER A 103 -4.03 -0.52 -6.40
C SER A 103 -3.09 0.61 -6.84
N VAL A 104 -1.77 0.41 -6.80
CA VAL A 104 -0.81 1.41 -7.29
C VAL A 104 -0.99 1.74 -8.78
N LEU A 105 -1.29 0.74 -9.62
CA LEU A 105 -1.59 0.99 -11.04
C LEU A 105 -2.87 1.79 -11.25
N LYS A 106 -3.91 1.53 -10.45
CA LYS A 106 -5.12 2.35 -10.47
C LYS A 106 -4.83 3.77 -10.00
N THR A 107 -4.02 3.96 -8.97
CA THR A 107 -3.57 5.28 -8.51
C THR A 107 -2.85 6.03 -9.64
N LYS A 108 -1.91 5.38 -10.34
CA LYS A 108 -1.23 5.94 -11.51
C LYS A 108 -2.23 6.36 -12.60
N ALA A 109 -3.16 5.47 -12.96
CA ALA A 109 -4.17 5.75 -13.97
C ALA A 109 -5.11 6.91 -13.57
N GLY A 110 -5.52 6.97 -12.31
CA GLY A 110 -6.35 8.03 -11.76
C GLY A 110 -5.66 9.40 -11.82
N ILE A 111 -4.37 9.44 -11.46
CA ILE A 111 -3.54 10.65 -11.56
C ILE A 111 -3.44 11.11 -13.01
N ILE A 112 -3.12 10.20 -13.95
CA ILE A 112 -2.99 10.55 -15.38
C ILE A 112 -4.32 11.08 -15.94
N ALA A 113 -5.44 10.44 -15.61
CA ALA A 113 -6.75 10.85 -16.11
C ALA A 113 -7.22 12.18 -15.51
N GLY A 114 -6.85 12.47 -14.26
CA GLY A 114 -7.31 13.64 -13.51
C GLY A 114 -6.38 14.86 -13.56
N ASN A 115 -5.13 14.71 -14.01
CA ASN A 115 -4.17 15.80 -14.05
C ASN A 115 -4.19 16.52 -15.41
N ALA A 116 -4.25 17.84 -15.38
CA ALA A 116 -4.12 18.65 -16.59
C ALA A 116 -2.64 18.75 -17.00
N GLY A 117 -2.15 17.80 -17.80
CA GLY A 117 -0.77 17.79 -18.30
C GLY A 117 -0.11 16.42 -18.19
N THR A 118 1.17 16.34 -18.58
CA THR A 118 1.95 15.11 -18.45
C THR A 118 2.49 14.99 -17.03
N VAL A 119 2.25 13.83 -16.41
CA VAL A 119 2.77 13.53 -15.07
C VAL A 119 3.99 12.64 -15.20
N GLU A 120 5.12 13.10 -14.66
CA GLU A 120 6.29 12.26 -14.48
C GLU A 120 6.20 11.45 -13.18
N PHE A 121 6.51 10.16 -13.26
CA PHE A 121 6.56 9.27 -12.11
C PHE A 121 8.01 8.90 -11.82
N PHE A 122 8.36 8.78 -10.55
CA PHE A 122 9.63 8.16 -10.16
C PHE A 122 9.68 6.72 -10.69
N PRO A 123 10.86 6.19 -11.08
CA PRO A 123 11.03 4.79 -11.48
C PRO A 123 10.97 3.83 -10.26
N LEU A 124 10.25 4.22 -9.21
CA LEU A 124 10.21 3.61 -7.90
C LEU A 124 8.79 3.58 -7.34
N ILE A 125 8.45 2.51 -6.65
CA ILE A 125 7.27 2.42 -5.77
C ILE A 125 7.78 2.23 -4.34
N ALA A 126 7.32 3.05 -3.40
CA ALA A 126 7.57 2.87 -1.98
C ALA A 126 6.48 1.99 -1.36
N ALA A 127 6.82 0.76 -0.95
CA ALA A 127 5.91 -0.16 -0.29
C ALA A 127 6.36 -0.43 1.14
N PHE A 128 5.49 -0.34 2.14
CA PHE A 128 5.89 -0.68 3.51
C PHE A 128 6.06 -2.20 3.67
N VAL A 129 5.15 -2.97 3.07
CA VAL A 129 5.27 -4.43 2.93
C VAL A 129 5.12 -4.81 1.46
N ASN A 130 6.04 -5.61 0.93
CA ASN A 130 5.89 -6.26 -0.36
C ASN A 130 5.75 -7.78 -0.16
N ARG A 131 4.56 -8.31 -0.46
CA ARG A 131 4.26 -9.76 -0.45
C ARG A 131 3.86 -10.28 -1.83
N SER A 132 4.15 -9.51 -2.87
CA SER A 132 3.76 -9.82 -4.25
C SER A 132 4.66 -10.87 -4.90
N GLY A 133 5.88 -11.03 -4.38
CA GLY A 133 6.95 -11.77 -5.05
C GLY A 133 7.53 -11.06 -6.28
N LYS A 134 7.16 -9.79 -6.52
CA LYS A 134 7.67 -8.97 -7.63
C LYS A 134 8.76 -8.03 -7.13
N GLU A 135 9.73 -7.77 -7.99
CA GLU A 135 10.73 -6.71 -7.82
C GLU A 135 10.29 -5.37 -8.43
N GLU A 136 9.40 -5.42 -9.43
CA GLU A 136 8.90 -4.26 -10.14
C GLU A 136 7.43 -4.43 -10.55
N ILE A 137 6.75 -3.30 -10.76
CA ILE A 137 5.39 -3.22 -11.31
C ILE A 137 5.40 -2.13 -12.39
N ASP A 138 5.08 -2.50 -13.63
CA ASP A 138 4.95 -1.54 -14.75
C ASP A 138 6.19 -0.66 -14.94
N GLY A 139 7.38 -1.30 -14.89
CA GLY A 139 8.68 -0.64 -15.02
C GLY A 139 9.15 0.14 -13.78
N HIS A 140 8.39 0.13 -12.68
CA HIS A 140 8.75 0.80 -11.43
C HIS A 140 9.28 -0.18 -10.40
N ARG A 141 10.52 0.01 -9.95
CA ARG A 141 11.16 -0.87 -8.95
C ARG A 141 10.51 -0.67 -7.58
N ILE A 142 10.19 -1.77 -6.90
CA ILE A 142 9.60 -1.73 -5.56
C ILE A 142 10.71 -1.58 -4.51
N ILE A 143 10.67 -0.49 -3.76
CA ILE A 143 11.44 -0.29 -2.53
C ILE A 143 10.55 -0.70 -1.36
N ALA A 144 10.96 -1.75 -0.65
CA ALA A 144 10.20 -2.28 0.48
C ALA A 144 10.97 -2.21 1.80
N LEU A 145 10.29 -1.94 2.91
CA LEU A 145 10.86 -2.13 4.25
C LEU A 145 10.87 -3.60 4.64
N LEU A 146 9.75 -4.29 4.40
CA LEU A 146 9.62 -5.73 4.59
C LEU A 146 9.28 -6.39 3.26
N ARG A 147 10.08 -7.40 2.89
CA ARG A 147 9.77 -8.33 1.80
C ARG A 147 9.38 -9.65 2.41
N VAL A 148 8.24 -10.18 1.98
CA VAL A 148 7.71 -11.46 2.41
C VAL A 148 7.67 -12.35 1.20
N ASP A 149 8.34 -13.51 1.31
CA ASP A 149 8.29 -14.53 0.29
C ASP A 149 6.84 -14.99 0.12
N LYS A 150 6.40 -15.02 -1.14
CA LYS A 150 5.01 -15.22 -1.58
C LYS A 150 4.22 -16.13 -0.62
N PRO A 151 3.33 -15.57 0.23
CA PRO A 151 2.62 -16.35 1.23
C PRO A 151 1.84 -17.49 0.59
N LYS A 152 1.78 -18.64 1.25
CA LYS A 152 0.99 -19.78 0.77
C LYS A 152 -0.46 -19.38 0.55
N GLN A 153 -1.00 -19.78 -0.60
CA GLN A 153 -2.40 -19.58 -0.96
C GLN A 153 -2.93 -20.88 -1.51
N TRP A 154 -4.14 -21.25 -1.09
CA TRP A 154 -4.82 -22.45 -1.54
C TRP A 154 -6.19 -22.09 -2.11
N LYS A 155 -6.66 -22.91 -3.04
CA LYS A 155 -8.10 -23.00 -3.28
C LYS A 155 -8.80 -23.54 -2.03
N PRO A 156 -10.07 -23.18 -1.76
CA PRO A 156 -10.76 -23.64 -0.56
C PRO A 156 -10.69 -25.15 -0.31
N GLU A 157 -10.86 -25.95 -1.36
CA GLU A 157 -10.80 -27.42 -1.38
C GLU A 157 -9.40 -28.00 -1.14
N GLU A 158 -8.36 -27.20 -1.36
CA GLU A 158 -6.95 -27.62 -1.26
C GLU A 158 -6.25 -27.11 0.00
N CYS A 159 -6.97 -26.39 0.87
CA CYS A 159 -6.37 -25.67 1.98
C CYS A 159 -5.78 -26.62 3.05
N GLU A 160 -4.44 -26.69 3.11
CA GLU A 160 -3.69 -27.47 4.11
C GLU A 160 -4.14 -27.11 5.54
N LEU A 161 -4.28 -25.81 5.84
CA LEU A 161 -4.70 -25.36 7.18
C LEU A 161 -6.11 -25.84 7.52
N CYS A 162 -7.03 -25.87 6.55
CA CYS A 162 -8.38 -26.38 6.77
C CYS A 162 -8.38 -27.89 7.02
N ARG A 163 -7.54 -28.65 6.33
CA ARG A 163 -7.37 -30.09 6.61
C ARG A 163 -6.80 -30.35 8.00
N LEU A 164 -5.98 -29.43 8.52
CA LEU A 164 -5.47 -29.45 9.89
C LEU A 164 -6.48 -28.92 10.93
N GLY A 165 -7.72 -28.62 10.54
CA GLY A 165 -8.79 -28.18 11.44
C GLY A 165 -8.92 -26.66 11.62
N SER A 166 -8.11 -25.86 10.92
CA SER A 166 -8.22 -24.40 10.97
C SER A 166 -9.51 -23.91 10.28
N LYS A 167 -10.17 -22.94 10.91
CA LYS A 167 -11.36 -22.29 10.37
C LYS A 167 -10.99 -21.07 9.55
N VAL A 168 -11.59 -20.95 8.38
CA VAL A 168 -11.40 -19.79 7.51
C VAL A 168 -11.95 -18.55 8.21
N ILE A 169 -11.16 -17.49 8.23
CA ILE A 169 -11.59 -16.17 8.70
C ILE A 169 -12.07 -15.36 7.49
N PRO A 170 -13.39 -15.15 7.29
CA PRO A 170 -13.91 -14.40 6.15
C PRO A 170 -13.71 -12.89 6.31
N LYS A 171 -13.80 -12.38 7.54
CA LYS A 171 -13.57 -10.98 7.90
C LYS A 171 -12.74 -10.93 9.17
N PHE A 172 -11.52 -10.40 9.07
CA PHE A 172 -10.59 -10.37 10.21
C PHE A 172 -11.16 -9.64 11.43
N LYS A 173 -11.87 -8.52 11.21
CA LYS A 173 -12.55 -7.78 12.30
C LYS A 173 -13.59 -8.63 13.05
N SER A 174 -14.38 -9.43 12.33
CA SER A 174 -15.36 -10.33 12.95
C SER A 174 -14.70 -11.44 13.76
N TYR A 175 -13.54 -11.92 13.29
CA TYR A 175 -12.73 -12.87 14.05
C TYR A 175 -12.14 -12.24 15.31
N LEU A 176 -11.58 -11.03 15.24
CA LEU A 176 -11.06 -10.34 16.42
C LEU A 176 -12.15 -10.10 17.47
N ALA A 177 -13.35 -9.69 17.05
CA ALA A 177 -14.49 -9.53 17.96
C ALA A 177 -14.94 -10.84 18.61
N SER A 178 -14.69 -11.99 17.97
CA SER A 178 -14.99 -13.31 18.53
C SER A 178 -13.86 -13.89 19.38
N GLN A 179 -12.68 -13.26 19.41
CA GLN A 179 -11.58 -13.68 20.28
C GLN A 179 -11.69 -12.97 21.64
N SER A 180 -11.55 -13.72 22.73
CA SER A 180 -11.24 -13.14 24.03
C SER A 180 -9.79 -12.68 24.01
N LEU A 181 -9.54 -11.48 23.50
CA LEU A 181 -8.19 -10.91 23.53
C LEU A 181 -7.83 -10.57 24.98
N PRO A 182 -6.63 -10.96 25.46
CA PRO A 182 -6.17 -10.55 26.78
C PRO A 182 -6.11 -9.02 26.83
N VAL A 183 -6.67 -8.45 27.89
CA VAL A 183 -6.64 -7.02 28.16
C VAL A 183 -5.25 -6.67 28.67
N ASN A 184 -4.33 -6.33 27.77
CA ASN A 184 -3.04 -5.74 28.11
C ASN A 184 -2.90 -4.40 27.41
#